data_AF-A0A0R2VTH2-F1
#
_entry.id   AF-A0A0R2VTH2-F1
#
_cell.length_a   1.000
_cell.length_b   1.000
_cell.length_c   1.000
_cell.angle_alpha   90.00
_cell.angle_beta   90.00
_cell.angle_gamma   90.00
#
_symmetry.space_group_name_H-M   'P 1'
#
loop_
_entity.id
_entity.type
_entity.pdbx_description
1 polymer ?
#
loop_
_entity_poly.entity_id
_entity_poly.type
_entity_poly.pdbx_seq_one_letter_code
_entity_poly.pdbx_strand_id
1 'polypeptide(L)'
;MLAKPLMRKYNPYTAAFWFFLYGLVFVAPFGVAQLDQIPPEAFSGNVLLSWLYVVFISTLLVYILNILGLKFGSPSLVSIYIYTQPLLAALIAVLLGKDTFTAAMAAAALFIFTGVAMVSFSQKKRKQRIA
;
A
#
# COMPACT_ATOMS: atom_id res chain seq x y z
N MET A 1 5.65 10.49 10.38
CA MET A 1 6.40 9.44 9.66
C MET A 1 7.88 9.79 9.63
N LEU A 2 8.72 8.94 10.22
CA LEU A 2 10.19 9.01 10.15
C LEU A 2 10.73 8.99 8.71
N ALA A 3 9.91 8.59 7.73
CA ALA A 3 10.26 8.61 6.31
C ALA A 3 10.36 10.04 5.70
N LYS A 4 9.73 11.06 6.30
CA LYS A 4 9.64 12.40 5.68
C LYS A 4 10.99 13.13 5.51
N PRO A 5 11.92 13.08 6.48
CA PRO A 5 13.29 13.59 6.31
C PRO A 5 14.11 12.79 5.30
N LEU A 6 13.96 11.46 5.26
CA LEU A 6 14.67 10.59 4.30
C LEU A 6 14.23 10.83 2.85
N MET A 7 12.93 11.01 2.60
CA MET A 7 12.40 11.30 1.26
C MET A 7 12.71 12.72 0.76
N ARG A 8 13.21 13.62 1.62
CA ARG A 8 13.78 14.92 1.19
C ARG A 8 15.25 14.80 0.76
N LYS A 9 15.97 13.78 1.24
CA LYS A 9 17.42 13.62 1.00
C LYS A 9 17.72 12.70 -0.20
N TYR A 10 16.83 11.73 -0.50
CA TYR A 10 17.02 10.77 -1.58
C TYR A 10 15.99 10.95 -2.70
N ASN A 11 16.44 10.76 -3.94
CA ASN A 11 15.55 10.74 -5.10
C ASN A 11 14.58 9.54 -4.97
N PRO A 12 13.25 9.74 -5.09
CA PRO A 12 12.24 8.68 -5.03
C PRO A 12 12.58 7.44 -5.88
N TYR A 13 13.17 7.64 -7.06
CA TYR A 13 13.55 6.56 -7.97
C TYR A 13 14.65 5.66 -7.37
N THR A 14 15.66 6.27 -6.74
CA THR A 14 16.78 5.53 -6.13
C THR A 14 16.29 4.72 -4.92
N ALA A 15 15.42 5.31 -4.10
CA ALA A 15 14.83 4.60 -2.96
C ALA A 15 13.98 3.40 -3.44
N ALA A 16 13.14 3.60 -4.45
CA ALA A 16 12.33 2.53 -5.03
C ALA A 16 13.22 1.40 -5.59
N PHE A 17 14.25 1.74 -6.36
CA PHE A 17 15.19 0.75 -6.93
C PHE A 17 15.79 -0.15 -5.85
N TRP A 18 16.33 0.44 -4.78
CA TRP A 18 16.93 -0.34 -3.70
C TRP A 18 15.89 -1.17 -2.93
N PHE A 19 14.69 -0.62 -2.67
CA PHE A 19 13.62 -1.40 -2.05
C PHE A 19 13.22 -2.62 -2.88
N PHE A 20 13.03 -2.47 -4.18
CA PHE A 20 12.69 -3.59 -5.06
C PHE A 20 13.85 -4.57 -5.22
N LEU A 21 15.09 -4.10 -5.31
CA LEU A 21 16.27 -4.96 -5.43
C LEU A 21 16.44 -5.84 -4.19
N TYR A 22 16.43 -5.25 -2.99
CA TYR A 22 16.53 -6.03 -1.77
C TYR A 22 15.31 -6.94 -1.59
N GLY A 23 14.11 -6.44 -1.88
CA GLY A 23 12.89 -7.26 -1.86
C GLY A 23 12.99 -8.47 -2.78
N LEU A 24 13.51 -8.30 -4.00
CA LEU A 24 13.74 -9.40 -4.94
C LEU A 24 14.71 -10.42 -4.37
N VAL A 25 15.86 -9.99 -3.84
CA VAL A 25 16.86 -10.91 -3.27
C VAL A 25 16.28 -11.73 -2.11
N PHE A 26 15.47 -11.11 -1.24
CA PHE A 26 14.84 -11.81 -0.12
C PHE A 26 13.68 -12.73 -0.53
N VAL A 27 12.89 -12.35 -1.54
CA VAL A 27 11.70 -13.12 -1.96
C VAL A 27 12.05 -14.19 -3.00
N ALA A 28 13.08 -13.99 -3.81
CA ALA A 28 13.53 -14.90 -4.86
C ALA A 28 13.68 -16.36 -4.42
N PRO A 29 14.35 -16.72 -3.30
CA PRO A 29 14.51 -18.13 -2.93
C PRO A 29 13.17 -18.82 -2.65
N PHE A 30 12.19 -18.10 -2.12
CA PHE A 30 10.85 -18.64 -1.86
C PHE A 30 10.03 -18.77 -3.15
N GLY A 31 10.10 -17.77 -4.03
CA GLY A 31 9.40 -17.79 -5.31
C GLY A 31 9.95 -18.85 -6.27
N VAL A 32 11.27 -18.96 -6.38
CA VAL A 32 11.93 -19.94 -7.26
C VAL A 32 11.65 -21.37 -6.80
N ALA A 33 11.60 -21.62 -5.48
CA ALA A 33 11.24 -22.94 -4.94
C ALA A 33 9.82 -23.40 -5.31
N GLN A 34 8.95 -22.48 -5.73
CA GLN A 34 7.59 -22.76 -6.19
C GLN A 34 7.50 -22.86 -7.72
N LEU A 35 8.61 -22.57 -8.42
CA LEU A 35 8.87 -22.76 -9.86
C LEU A 35 8.22 -24.01 -10.42
N ASP A 36 8.67 -25.13 -9.87
CA ASP A 36 8.40 -26.47 -10.40
C ASP A 36 6.96 -26.95 -10.12
N GLN A 37 6.22 -26.22 -9.27
CA GLN A 37 4.83 -26.53 -8.93
C GLN A 37 3.83 -25.88 -9.89
N ILE A 38 4.28 -24.95 -10.73
CA ILE A 38 3.41 -24.22 -11.65
C ILE A 38 3.30 -24.99 -12.96
N PRO A 39 2.10 -25.46 -13.36
CA PRO A 39 1.93 -26.12 -14.64
C PRO A 39 2.25 -25.14 -15.78
N PRO A 40 2.93 -25.57 -16.87
CA PRO A 40 3.26 -24.70 -17.99
C PRO A 40 2.05 -24.00 -18.62
N GLU A 41 0.88 -24.65 -18.56
CA GLU A 41 -0.41 -24.14 -19.05
C GLU A 41 -0.90 -22.90 -18.28
N ALA A 42 -0.41 -22.67 -17.06
CA ALA A 42 -0.72 -21.47 -16.28
C ALA A 42 -0.14 -20.19 -16.89
N PHE A 43 0.91 -20.30 -17.73
CA PHE A 43 1.53 -19.18 -18.44
C PHE A 43 0.75 -18.77 -19.69
N SER A 44 -0.56 -18.56 -19.54
CA SER A 44 -1.38 -17.97 -20.60
C SER A 44 -1.04 -16.48 -20.79
N GLY A 45 -1.29 -15.95 -22.00
CA GLY A 45 -1.04 -14.53 -22.31
C GLY A 45 -1.75 -13.56 -21.34
N ASN A 46 -2.95 -13.92 -20.87
CA ASN A 46 -3.71 -13.12 -19.90
C ASN A 46 -3.03 -13.07 -18.51
N VAL A 47 -2.46 -14.18 -18.05
CA VAL A 47 -1.74 -14.24 -16.78
C VAL A 47 -0.47 -13.41 -16.86
N LEU A 48 0.29 -13.53 -17.95
CA LEU A 48 1.50 -12.74 -18.17
C LEU A 48 1.19 -11.23 -18.22
N LEU A 49 0.11 -10.83 -18.89
CA LEU A 49 -0.33 -9.44 -18.95
C LEU A 49 -0.76 -8.92 -17.57
N SER A 50 -1.42 -9.77 -16.77
CA SER A 50 -1.80 -9.46 -15.39
C SER A 50 -0.56 -9.24 -14.50
N TRP A 51 0.48 -10.07 -14.65
CA TRP A 51 1.75 -9.90 -13.93
C TRP A 51 2.43 -8.59 -14.30
N LEU A 52 2.55 -8.28 -15.60
CA LEU A 52 3.12 -7.02 -16.07
C LEU A 52 2.34 -5.81 -15.53
N TYR A 53 1.02 -5.87 -15.55
CA TYR A 53 0.17 -4.82 -15.00
C TYR A 53 0.44 -4.60 -13.50
N VAL A 54 0.50 -5.67 -12.69
CA VAL A 54 0.76 -5.56 -11.25
C VAL A 54 2.15 -4.98 -10.97
N VAL A 55 3.18 -5.43 -11.70
CA VAL A 55 4.57 -5.00 -11.48
C VAL A 55 4.81 -3.56 -11.95
N PHE A 56 4.38 -3.18 -13.15
CA PHE A 56 4.73 -1.87 -13.70
C PHE A 56 3.72 -0.79 -13.31
N ILE A 57 2.43 -1.10 -13.36
CA ILE A 57 1.38 -0.13 -13.09
C ILE A 57 1.06 -0.10 -11.60
N SER A 58 0.60 -1.22 -11.04
CA SER A 58 0.03 -1.21 -9.69
C SER A 58 1.08 -1.04 -8.58
N THR A 59 2.32 -1.45 -8.81
CA THR A 59 3.39 -1.31 -7.81
C THR A 59 4.33 -0.17 -8.17
N LEU A 60 5.06 -0.21 -9.29
CA LEU A 60 6.08 0.79 -9.58
C LEU A 60 5.51 2.21 -9.75
N LEU A 61 4.53 2.40 -10.64
CA LEU A 61 3.93 3.71 -10.91
C LEU A 61 3.17 4.24 -9.68
N VAL A 62 2.31 3.42 -9.07
CA VAL A 62 1.56 3.82 -7.86
C VAL A 62 2.49 4.13 -6.71
N TYR A 63 3.62 3.43 -6.55
CA TYR A 63 4.59 3.73 -5.50
C TYR A 63 5.27 5.08 -5.71
N ILE A 64 5.66 5.41 -6.94
CA ILE A 64 6.17 6.74 -7.28
C ILE A 64 5.13 7.82 -6.95
N LEU A 65 3.87 7.61 -7.35
CA LEU A 65 2.76 8.51 -7.03
C LEU A 65 2.54 8.66 -5.52
N ASN A 66 2.62 7.56 -4.75
CA ASN A 66 2.53 7.58 -3.29
C ASN A 66 3.65 8.43 -2.67
N ILE A 67 4.90 8.27 -3.13
CA ILE A 67 6.03 9.08 -2.65
C ILE A 67 5.82 10.57 -2.99
N LEU A 68 5.33 10.88 -4.19
CA LEU A 68 5.02 12.26 -4.57
C LEU A 68 3.90 12.83 -3.70
N GLY A 69 2.81 12.10 -3.47
CA GLY A 69 1.73 12.50 -2.56
C GLY A 69 2.22 12.72 -1.13
N LEU A 70 3.14 11.88 -0.66
CA LEU A 70 3.83 12.02 0.63
C LEU A 70 4.74 13.26 0.71
N LYS A 71 5.41 13.59 -0.40
CA LYS A 71 6.32 14.75 -0.52
C LYS A 71 5.56 16.07 -0.47
N PHE A 72 4.41 16.16 -1.14
CA PHE A 72 3.60 17.39 -1.22
C PHE A 72 2.48 17.46 -0.17
N GLY A 73 2.07 16.33 0.43
CA GLY A 73 1.01 16.25 1.41
C GLY A 73 1.44 16.49 2.87
N SER A 74 0.48 16.89 3.71
CA SER A 74 0.70 16.92 5.17
C SER A 74 0.79 15.49 5.71
N PRO A 75 1.60 15.22 6.76
CA PRO A 75 1.70 13.87 7.34
C PRO A 75 0.37 13.30 7.83
N SER A 76 -0.56 14.18 8.24
CA SER A 76 -1.92 13.81 8.64
C SER A 76 -2.76 13.34 7.45
N LEU A 77 -2.70 14.05 6.31
CA LEU A 77 -3.43 13.67 5.09
C LEU A 77 -2.99 12.32 4.55
N VAL A 78 -1.68 12.10 4.54
CA VAL A 78 -1.07 10.81 4.18
C VAL A 78 -1.57 9.70 5.08
N SER A 79 -1.58 9.93 6.39
CA SER A 79 -2.01 8.90 7.35
C SER A 79 -3.48 8.54 7.14
N ILE A 80 -4.35 9.54 6.96
CA ILE A 80 -5.76 9.33 6.61
C ILE A 80 -5.89 8.49 5.34
N TYR A 81 -5.13 8.83 4.28
CA TYR A 81 -5.15 8.10 3.02
C TYR A 81 -4.75 6.61 3.19
N ILE A 82 -3.61 6.35 3.85
CA ILE A 82 -3.11 4.97 4.07
C ILE A 82 -4.12 4.12 4.84
N TYR A 83 -4.80 4.69 5.84
CA TYR A 83 -5.83 3.96 6.60
C TYR A 83 -7.16 3.83 5.86
N THR A 84 -7.45 4.72 4.92
CA THR A 84 -8.69 4.68 4.13
C THR A 84 -8.58 3.65 2.99
N GLN A 85 -7.39 3.44 2.42
CA GLN A 85 -7.14 2.44 1.37
C GLN A 85 -7.65 1.03 1.68
N PRO A 86 -7.32 0.39 2.83
CA PRO A 86 -7.80 -0.97 3.12
C PRO A 86 -9.33 -1.04 3.22
N LEU A 87 -9.98 0.00 3.74
CA LEU A 87 -11.44 0.06 3.82
C LEU A 87 -12.08 0.17 2.43
N LEU A 88 -11.56 1.06 1.58
CA LEU A 88 -12.05 1.22 0.21
C LEU A 88 -11.81 -0.05 -0.62
N ALA A 89 -10.66 -0.70 -0.44
CA ALA A 89 -10.35 -1.96 -1.13
C ALA A 89 -11.37 -3.06 -0.77
N ALA A 90 -11.65 -3.25 0.52
CA ALA A 90 -12.65 -4.22 0.98
C ALA A 90 -14.04 -3.88 0.46
N LEU A 91 -14.45 -2.61 0.53
CA LEU A 91 -15.75 -2.16 0.03
C LEU A 91 -15.90 -2.39 -1.48
N ILE A 92 -14.90 -2.02 -2.27
CA ILE A 92 -14.91 -2.23 -3.73
C ILE A 92 -14.94 -3.72 -4.07
N ALA A 93 -14.20 -4.56 -3.33
CA ALA A 93 -14.21 -6.01 -3.54
C ALA A 93 -15.61 -6.61 -3.32
N VAL A 94 -16.30 -6.19 -2.26
CA VAL A 94 -17.69 -6.60 -1.98
C VAL A 94 -18.65 -6.08 -3.05
N LEU A 95 -18.54 -4.81 -3.46
CA LEU A 95 -19.41 -4.21 -4.49
C LEU A 95 -19.24 -4.87 -5.86
N LEU A 96 -18.03 -5.33 -6.18
CA LEU A 96 -17.74 -6.07 -7.41
C LEU A 96 -18.10 -7.57 -7.31
N GLY A 97 -18.66 -8.01 -6.18
CA GLY A 97 -18.98 -9.43 -5.93
C GLY A 97 -17.76 -10.34 -5.87
N LYS A 98 -16.56 -9.77 -5.65
CA LYS A 98 -15.29 -10.53 -5.52
C LYS A 98 -15.02 -10.98 -4.08
N ASP A 99 -15.80 -10.47 -3.13
CA ASP A 99 -15.77 -10.87 -1.74
C ASP A 99 -17.16 -10.70 -1.12
N THR A 100 -17.39 -11.28 0.06
CA THR A 100 -18.66 -11.18 0.80
C THR A 100 -18.51 -10.29 2.03
N PHE A 101 -19.52 -9.49 2.32
CA PHE A 101 -19.51 -8.68 3.54
C PHE A 101 -19.65 -9.58 4.77
N THR A 102 -18.61 -9.61 5.61
CA THR A 102 -18.60 -10.41 6.84
C THR A 102 -18.64 -9.53 8.08
N ALA A 103 -19.09 -10.10 9.20
CA ALA A 103 -19.05 -9.43 10.50
C ALA A 103 -17.60 -9.04 10.91
N ALA A 104 -16.60 -9.84 10.50
CA ALA A 104 -15.20 -9.54 10.71
C ALA A 104 -14.75 -8.26 9.97
N MET A 105 -15.20 -8.05 8.72
CA MET A 105 -14.94 -6.82 7.98
C MET A 105 -15.56 -5.60 8.66
N ALA A 106 -16.79 -5.73 9.19
CA ALA A 106 -17.44 -4.65 9.93
C ALA A 106 -16.68 -4.28 11.21
N ALA A 107 -16.22 -5.28 11.97
CA ALA A 107 -15.41 -5.06 13.17
C ALA A 107 -14.05 -4.42 12.85
N ALA A 108 -13.37 -4.90 11.80
CA ALA A 108 -12.11 -4.32 11.34
C ALA A 108 -12.27 -2.87 10.88
N ALA A 109 -13.34 -2.56 10.13
CA ALA A 109 -13.67 -1.21 9.72
C ALA A 109 -13.86 -0.27 10.92
N LEU A 110 -14.60 -0.71 11.94
CA LEU A 110 -14.79 0.04 13.18
C LEU A 110 -13.45 0.33 13.87
N PHE A 111 -12.59 -0.68 14.05
CA PHE A 111 -11.27 -0.49 14.67
C PHE A 111 -10.38 0.50 13.91
N ILE A 112 -10.36 0.42 12.57
CA ILE A 112 -9.60 1.35 11.74
C ILE A 112 -10.12 2.78 11.93
N PHE A 113 -11.44 3.00 11.83
CA PHE A 113 -12.03 4.33 12.01
C PHE A 113 -11.76 4.91 13.41
N THR A 114 -11.89 4.11 14.46
CA THR A 114 -11.58 4.55 15.83
C THR A 114 -10.11 4.94 15.96
N GLY A 115 -9.19 4.13 15.43
CA GLY A 115 -7.76 4.43 15.43
C GLY A 115 -7.43 5.74 14.69
N VAL A 116 -7.99 5.93 13.49
CA VAL A 116 -7.80 7.13 12.68
C VAL A 116 -8.35 8.37 13.39
N ALA A 117 -9.56 8.27 13.96
CA ALA A 117 -10.19 9.35 14.69
C ALA A 117 -9.35 9.78 15.90
N MET A 118 -8.89 8.81 16.71
CA MET A 118 -8.11 9.07 17.92
C MET A 118 -6.78 9.79 17.60
N VAL A 119 -6.07 9.36 16.56
CA VAL A 119 -4.83 10.01 16.10
C VAL A 119 -5.11 11.41 15.53
N SER A 120 -6.18 11.57 14.76
CA SER A 120 -6.55 12.84 14.12
C SER A 120 -6.95 13.90 15.15
N PHE A 121 -7.74 13.53 16.16
CA PHE A 121 -8.16 14.45 17.22
C PHE A 121 -7.04 14.79 18.20
N SER A 122 -6.14 13.84 18.49
CA SER A 122 -4.93 14.06 19.30
C SER A 122 -4.00 15.12 18.69
N GLN A 123 -3.80 15.06 17.37
CA GLN A 123 -2.96 16.03 16.64
C GLN A 123 -3.54 17.46 16.67
N LYS A 124 -4.87 17.61 16.58
CA LYS A 124 -5.55 18.91 16.62
C LYS A 124 -5.40 19.59 17.98
N LYS A 125 -5.55 18.84 19.08
CA LYS A 125 -5.34 19.35 20.46
C LYS A 125 -3.90 19.79 20.72
N ARG A 126 -2.90 19.05 20.22
CA ARG A 126 -1.48 19.41 20.40
C ARG A 126 -1.09 20.68 19.65
N LYS A 127 -1.66 20.90 18.46
CA LYS A 127 -1.39 22.12 17.66
C LYS A 127 -1.99 23.39 18.28
N GLN A 128 -3.13 23.28 18.96
CA GLN A 128 -3.75 24.39 19.72
C GLN A 128 -3.09 24.71 21.06
N ARG A 129 -2.28 23.79 21.61
CA ARG A 129 -1.58 23.99 22.89
C ARG A 129 -0.21 24.63 22.75
N ILE A 130 0.30 24.73 21.53
CA ILE A 130 1.64 25.25 21.19
C ILE A 130 1.53 26.60 20.44
N ALA A 131 0.34 26.96 19.95
CA ALA A 131 0.01 28.28 19.40
C ALA A 131 -0.58 29.16 20.51
#